data_AF-A0A261FU24-F1
#
_entry.id   AF-A0A261FU24-F1
#
_cell.length_a   1.000
_cell.length_b   1.000
_cell.length_c   1.000
_cell.angle_alpha   90.00
_cell.angle_beta   90.00
_cell.angle_gamma   90.00
#
_symmetry.space_group_name_H-M   'P 1'
#
loop_
_entity.id
_entity.type
_entity.pdbx_description
1 polymer ?
#
loop_
_entity_poly.entity_id
_entity_poly.type
_entity_poly.pdbx_seq_one_letter_code
_entity_poly.pdbx_strand_id
1 'polypeptide(L)'
;MPVFDGMEDAGRVVGYQERAIDEFTAKFRDEHDELDGYSKLLLSSLKSIAQNIDVQNRKGREISRNVASMLDLIRQLHEWDAKAATETGELPDETKRLLEAMSL
;
A
#
# COMPACT_ATOMS: atom_id res chain seq x y z
N MET A 1 7.76 29.22 1.50
CA MET A 1 8.43 28.09 0.82
C MET A 1 8.43 26.92 1.80
N PRO A 2 7.66 25.85 1.62
CA PRO A 2 7.78 24.70 2.49
C PRO A 2 8.96 23.84 2.01
N VAL A 3 9.87 23.58 2.94
CA VAL A 3 11.07 22.78 2.77
C VAL A 3 10.66 21.33 2.97
N PHE A 4 10.57 20.55 1.89
CA PHE A 4 10.42 19.10 1.98
C PHE A 4 11.82 18.50 2.06
N ASP A 5 12.33 18.45 3.29
CA ASP A 5 13.54 17.71 3.61
C ASP A 5 13.18 16.21 3.51
N GLY A 6 13.70 15.58 2.46
CA GLY A 6 13.60 14.14 2.27
C GLY A 6 14.56 13.48 3.24
N MET A 7 14.06 12.95 4.35
CA MET A 7 14.85 12.08 5.21
C MET A 7 15.37 10.90 4.38
N GLU A 8 16.69 10.81 4.34
CA GLU A 8 17.47 9.89 3.53
C GLU A 8 17.27 8.44 3.99
N ASP A 9 16.66 7.63 3.14
CA ASP A 9 16.82 6.18 3.17
C ASP A 9 17.71 5.80 1.97
N ALA A 10 18.95 5.39 2.26
CA ALA A 10 19.94 4.86 1.31
C ALA A 10 20.23 5.68 0.02
N GLY A 11 20.23 7.02 0.08
CA GLY A 11 20.53 7.88 -1.08
C GLY A 11 19.41 7.90 -2.14
N ARG A 12 18.27 7.28 -1.85
CA ARG A 12 17.07 7.34 -2.68
C ARG A 12 16.19 8.49 -2.19
N VAL A 13 15.92 9.45 -3.07
CA VAL A 13 14.89 10.47 -2.82
C VAL A 13 13.52 9.77 -2.79
N VAL A 14 12.95 9.68 -1.60
CA VAL A 14 11.57 9.24 -1.35
C VAL A 14 10.63 10.29 -1.94
N GLY A 15 9.74 9.85 -2.83
CA GLY A 15 8.80 10.76 -3.47
C GLY A 15 7.54 11.00 -2.63
N TYR A 16 6.70 11.91 -3.12
CA TYR A 16 5.48 12.33 -2.40
C TYR A 16 4.50 11.16 -2.25
N GLN A 17 4.31 10.36 -3.30
CA GLN A 17 3.36 9.25 -3.26
C GLN A 17 3.82 8.16 -2.29
N GLU A 18 5.12 7.83 -2.33
CA GLU A 18 5.70 6.86 -1.42
C GLU A 18 5.52 7.27 0.04
N ARG A 19 5.78 8.55 0.38
CA ARG A 19 5.54 9.08 1.73
C ARG A 19 4.08 9.00 2.15
N ALA A 20 3.16 9.38 1.26
CA ALA A 20 1.72 9.33 1.56
C ALA A 20 1.25 7.90 1.83
N ILE A 21 1.75 6.93 1.06
CA ILE A 21 1.41 5.51 1.28
C ILE A 21 2.07 4.95 2.55
N ASP A 22 3.26 5.43 2.94
CA ASP A 22 3.86 5.05 4.22
C ASP A 22 3.05 5.54 5.41
N GLU A 23 2.63 6.80 5.39
CA GLU A 23 1.77 7.38 6.43
C GLU A 23 0.42 6.64 6.52
N PHE A 24 -0.19 6.35 5.36
CA PHE A 24 -1.41 5.54 5.29
C PHE A 24 -1.20 4.13 5.86
N THR A 25 -0.13 3.44 5.45
CA THR A 25 0.15 2.06 5.87
C THR A 25 0.41 1.96 7.37
N ALA A 26 1.13 2.94 7.93
CA ALA A 26 1.37 3.01 9.37
C ALA A 26 0.06 3.16 10.13
N LYS A 27 -0.77 4.14 9.75
CA LYS A 27 -2.07 4.36 10.36
C LYS A 27 -2.99 3.14 10.23
N PHE A 28 -3.05 2.52 9.05
CA PHE A 28 -3.86 1.33 8.82
C PHE A 28 -3.42 0.16 9.72
N ARG A 29 -2.12 -0.03 9.93
CA ARG A 29 -1.61 -1.05 10.87
C ARG A 29 -1.92 -0.71 12.32
N ASP A 30 -1.86 0.56 12.71
CA ASP A 30 -2.18 0.97 14.08
C ASP A 30 -3.67 0.79 14.41
N GLU A 31 -4.55 0.86 13.41
CA GLU A 31 -6.01 0.67 13.55
C GLU A 31 -6.43 -0.81 13.53
N HIS A 32 -5.53 -1.74 13.19
CA HIS A 32 -5.80 -3.17 13.05
C HIS A 32 -4.79 -4.06 13.79
N ASP A 33 -5.24 -4.72 14.87
CA ASP A 33 -4.40 -5.62 15.69
C ASP A 33 -3.77 -6.76 14.89
N GLU A 34 -4.49 -7.32 13.90
CA GLU A 34 -3.96 -8.31 12.96
C GLU A 34 -4.38 -8.01 11.52
N LEU A 35 -3.38 -7.92 10.63
CA LEU A 35 -3.60 -7.88 9.19
C LEU A 35 -3.48 -9.26 8.59
N ASP A 36 -4.48 -9.62 7.79
CA ASP A 36 -4.46 -10.83 6.99
C ASP A 36 -3.41 -10.74 5.87
N GLY A 37 -3.11 -11.88 5.26
CA GLY A 37 -2.11 -11.95 4.20
C GLY A 37 -2.45 -11.17 2.94
N TYR A 38 -3.73 -11.02 2.64
CA TYR A 38 -4.22 -10.35 1.46
C TYR A 38 -4.04 -8.84 1.62
N SER A 39 -4.43 -8.29 2.76
CA SER A 39 -4.19 -6.89 3.15
C SER A 39 -2.69 -6.57 3.21
N LYS A 40 -1.85 -7.48 3.73
CA LYS A 40 -0.38 -7.33 3.66
C LYS A 40 0.12 -7.25 2.22
N LEU A 41 -0.39 -8.09 1.33
CA LEU A 41 -0.03 -8.05 -0.09
C LEU A 41 -0.51 -6.77 -0.79
N LEU A 42 -1.73 -6.34 -0.51
CA LEU A 42 -2.31 -5.10 -1.06
C LEU A 42 -1.48 -3.88 -0.63
N LEU A 43 -1.12 -3.78 0.65
CA LEU A 43 -0.25 -2.71 1.17
C LEU A 43 1.14 -2.71 0.52
N SER A 44 1.74 -3.88 0.33
CA SER A 44 3.04 -4.02 -0.37
C SER A 44 2.94 -3.59 -1.85
N SER A 45 1.85 -3.96 -2.51
CA SER A 45 1.57 -3.57 -3.90
C SER A 45 1.34 -2.06 -4.02
N LEU A 46 0.65 -1.47 -3.05
CA LEU A 46 0.37 -0.04 -2.97
C LEU A 46 1.68 0.76 -2.84
N LYS A 47 2.59 0.32 -1.96
CA LYS A 47 3.95 0.87 -1.83
C LYS A 47 4.68 0.82 -3.18
N SER A 48 4.70 -0.33 -3.84
CA SER A 48 5.40 -0.52 -5.12
C SER A 48 4.87 0.41 -6.22
N ILE A 49 3.56 0.60 -6.30
CA ILE A 49 2.94 1.50 -7.29
C ILE A 49 3.26 2.96 -6.96
N ALA A 50 3.21 3.36 -5.68
CA ALA A 50 3.58 4.72 -5.26
C ALA A 50 5.01 5.08 -5.69
N GLN A 51 5.95 4.16 -5.45
CA GLN A 51 7.33 4.28 -5.89
C GLN A 51 7.43 4.45 -7.42
N ASN A 52 6.66 3.68 -8.18
CA ASN A 52 6.64 3.77 -9.64
C ASN A 52 6.06 5.10 -10.15
N ILE A 53 5.00 5.61 -9.53
CA ILE A 53 4.43 6.93 -9.85
C ILE A 53 5.48 8.01 -9.59
N ASP A 54 6.15 7.98 -8.44
CA ASP A 54 7.18 8.96 -8.11
C ASP A 54 8.36 8.94 -9.09
N VAL A 55 8.77 7.75 -9.56
CA VAL A 55 9.84 7.61 -10.58
C VAL A 55 9.36 8.10 -11.95
N GLN A 56 8.14 7.79 -12.36
CA GLN A 56 7.59 8.24 -13.64
C GLN A 56 7.36 9.75 -13.66
N ASN A 57 6.81 10.31 -12.58
CA ASN A 57 6.56 11.74 -12.43
C ASN A 57 7.88 12.54 -12.49
N ARG A 58 8.93 12.09 -11.79
CA ARG A 58 10.28 12.67 -11.89
C ARG A 58 10.87 12.63 -13.30
N LYS A 59 10.49 11.64 -14.11
CA LYS A 59 10.94 11.46 -15.49
C LYS A 59 9.98 12.09 -16.51
N GLY A 60 8.96 12.84 -16.08
CA GLY A 60 7.96 13.48 -16.95
C GLY A 60 7.13 12.48 -17.77
N ARG A 61 6.99 11.23 -17.29
CA ARG A 61 6.24 10.18 -17.98
C ARG A 61 4.81 10.11 -17.50
N GLU A 62 3.96 9.53 -18.35
CA GLU A 62 2.57 9.24 -18.02
C GLU A 62 2.45 8.32 -16.80
N ILE A 63 1.58 8.70 -15.86
CA ILE A 63 1.31 7.99 -14.60
C ILE A 63 -0.11 7.41 -14.51
N SER A 64 -0.95 7.65 -15.53
CA SER A 64 -2.39 7.36 -15.53
C SER A 64 -2.71 5.92 -15.11
N ARG A 65 -2.01 4.94 -15.71
CA ARG A 65 -2.20 3.51 -15.42
C ARG A 65 -1.83 3.17 -13.98
N ASN A 66 -0.73 3.70 -13.48
CA ASN A 66 -0.28 3.43 -12.11
C ASN A 66 -1.22 4.09 -11.09
N VAL A 67 -1.72 5.30 -11.38
CA VAL A 67 -2.74 5.96 -10.55
C VAL A 67 -4.04 5.16 -10.53
N ALA A 68 -4.49 4.64 -11.68
CA ALA A 68 -5.68 3.78 -11.72
C ALA A 68 -5.50 2.51 -10.86
N SER A 69 -4.36 1.82 -11.01
CA SER A 69 -4.04 0.65 -10.17
C SER A 69 -3.95 0.98 -8.67
N MET A 70 -3.42 2.16 -8.31
CA MET A 70 -3.38 2.62 -6.92
C MET A 70 -4.80 2.82 -6.35
N LEU A 71 -5.68 3.49 -7.09
CA LEU A 71 -7.07 3.70 -6.67
C LEU A 71 -7.84 2.37 -6.50
N ASP A 72 -7.61 1.40 -7.38
CA ASP A 72 -8.22 0.08 -7.28
C ASP A 72 -7.75 -0.70 -6.04
N LEU A 73 -6.48 -0.58 -5.65
CA LEU A 73 -5.97 -1.18 -4.43
C LEU A 73 -6.53 -0.51 -3.18
N ILE A 74 -6.66 0.82 -3.17
CA ILE A 74 -7.29 1.56 -2.07
C ILE A 74 -8.75 1.12 -1.89
N ARG A 75 -9.49 0.93 -2.99
CA ARG A 75 -10.87 0.42 -2.93
C ARG A 75 -10.92 -0.98 -2.32
N GLN A 76 -10.03 -1.89 -2.73
CA GLN A 76 -9.97 -3.26 -2.18
C GLN A 76 -9.63 -3.27 -0.69
N LEU A 77 -8.71 -2.40 -0.24
CA LEU A 77 -8.40 -2.25 1.18
C LEU A 77 -9.60 -1.72 1.98
N HIS A 78 -10.35 -0.76 1.44
CA HIS A 78 -11.56 -0.27 2.08
C HIS A 78 -12.65 -1.33 2.20
N GLU A 79 -12.82 -2.17 1.17
CA GLU A 79 -13.76 -3.30 1.19
C GLU A 79 -13.33 -4.37 2.19
N TRP A 80 -12.03 -4.61 2.32
CA TRP A 80 -11.49 -5.50 3.35
C TRP A 80 -11.77 -4.97 4.75
N ASP A 81 -11.47 -3.70 5.00
CA ASP A 81 -11.70 -3.05 6.30
C ASP A 81 -13.19 -3.08 6.69
N ALA A 82 -14.08 -2.77 5.74
CA ALA A 82 -15.52 -2.88 5.95
C ALA A 82 -15.98 -4.30 6.30
N LYS A 83 -15.35 -5.35 5.73
CA LYS A 83 -15.63 -6.75 6.08
C LYS A 83 -15.04 -7.14 7.42
N ALA A 84 -13.80 -6.73 7.72
CA ALA A 84 -13.14 -6.99 8.99
C ALA A 84 -13.91 -6.35 10.17
N ALA A 85 -14.55 -5.20 9.95
CA ALA A 85 -15.45 -4.60 10.93
C ALA A 85 -16.73 -5.41 11.20
N THR A 86 -17.10 -6.34 10.30
CA THR A 86 -18.31 -7.16 10.39
C THR A 86 -18.06 -8.62 10.79
N GLU A 87 -16.84 -9.15 10.57
CA GLU A 87 -16.46 -10.53 10.86
C GLU A 87 -15.44 -10.58 12.01
N THR A 88 -15.76 -11.34 13.07
CA THR A 88 -14.86 -11.60 14.19
C THR A 88 -13.66 -12.47 13.76
N GLY A 89 -12.55 -11.83 13.40
CA GLY A 89 -11.18 -12.32 13.61
C GLY A 89 -10.67 -13.51 12.78
N GLU A 90 -11.45 -14.09 11.86
CA GLU A 90 -10.95 -15.14 10.97
C GLU A 90 -10.57 -14.59 9.59
N LEU A 91 -9.34 -14.88 9.15
CA LEU A 91 -8.89 -14.54 7.81
C LEU A 91 -9.69 -15.35 6.76
N PRO A 92 -10.17 -14.73 5.68
CA PRO A 92 -10.80 -15.45 4.57
C PRO A 92 -9.91 -16.57 4.03
N ASP A 93 -10.49 -17.70 3.62
CA ASP A 93 -9.71 -18.88 3.18
C ASP A 93 -8.86 -18.61 1.94
N GLU A 94 -9.31 -17.76 1.02
CA GLU A 94 -8.53 -17.26 -0.11
C GLU A 94 -7.26 -16.55 0.34
N THR A 95 -7.32 -15.81 1.46
CA THR A 95 -6.15 -15.14 2.05
C THR A 95 -5.14 -16.15 2.57
N LYS A 96 -5.59 -17.20 3.26
CA LYS A 96 -4.72 -18.27 3.76
C LYS A 96 -3.99 -18.97 2.62
N ARG A 97 -4.70 -19.31 1.54
CA ARG A 97 -4.12 -19.96 0.35
C ARG A 97 -3.06 -19.10 -0.35
N LEU A 98 -3.30 -17.80 -0.43
CA LEU A 98 -2.34 -16.87 -1.03
C LEU A 98 -1.04 -16.75 -0.21
N LEU A 99 -1.16 -16.74 1.12
CA LEU A 99 0.00 -16.77 2.02
C LEU A 99 0.82 -18.05 1.89
N GLU A 100 0.15 -19.19 1.79
CA GLU A 100 0.81 -20.49 1.57
C GLU A 100 1.57 -20.50 0.23
N ALA A 101 0.95 -19.97 -0.84
CA ALA A 101 1.57 -19.88 -2.16
C ALA A 101 2.79 -18.94 -2.22
N MET A 102 2.85 -17.94 -1.33
CA MET A 102 3.94 -16.96 -1.25
C MET A 102 5.07 -17.36 -0.28
N SER A 103 4.86 -18.38 0.56
CA SER A 103 5.86 -18.86 1.54
C SER A 103 6.74 -19.99 0.99
N LEU A 104 6.75 -20.19 -0.33
CA LEU A 104 7.57 -21.18 -1.05
C LEU A 104 8.84 -20.55 -1.65
#